data_AF-A0A1H3XLX7-F1
#
_entry.id   AF-A0A1H3XLX7-F1
#
_cell.length_a   1.000
_cell.length_b   1.000
_cell.length_c   1.000
_cell.angle_alpha   90.00
_cell.angle_beta   90.00
_cell.angle_gamma   90.00
#
_symmetry.space_group_name_H-M   'P 1'
#
loop_
_entity.id
_entity.type
_entity.pdbx_description
1 polymer ?
#
loop_
_entity_poly.entity_id
_entity_poly.type
_entity_poly.pdbx_seq_one_letter_code
_entity_poly.pdbx_strand_id
1 'polypeptide(L)'
;MKNKSTSDLVQLSLFVAIIVLLAVTPFLGYIPLGFTKATIIHIPVIIGSIVLGSKKGAFLGFVFGLTSLLNATFNPTPTSFAFSPFYSFAGVNGNFWSLVICFVPRILVGIVPFYVYRALKSKIGKDSVALTVAGVCGSLTNTVLVLSLIYFCFGQQYAAVSGVDYSALVGVLMGVVGINGIPEAIVAGVLTLAVAKVLLKYQKHVASPA
;
A
#
# COMPACT_ATOMS: atom_id res chain seq x y z
N MET A 1 -18.98 16.27 25.72
CA MET A 1 -18.03 16.94 24.80
C MET A 1 -17.12 15.89 24.17
N LYS A 2 -17.29 15.53 22.88
CA LYS A 2 -16.35 14.64 22.18
C LYS A 2 -15.11 15.46 21.79
N ASN A 3 -13.98 15.22 22.43
CA ASN A 3 -12.72 15.83 22.00
C ASN A 3 -12.30 15.19 20.66
N LYS A 4 -12.36 15.96 19.56
CA LYS A 4 -12.01 15.49 18.21
C LYS A 4 -10.62 14.85 18.17
N SER A 5 -9.67 15.40 18.93
CA SER A 5 -8.29 14.90 18.99
C SER A 5 -8.20 13.49 19.56
N THR A 6 -9.00 13.16 20.59
CA THR A 6 -9.00 11.82 21.19
C THR A 6 -9.63 10.79 20.25
N SER A 7 -10.75 11.12 19.60
CA SER A 7 -11.40 10.23 18.63
C SER A 7 -10.51 9.93 17.43
N ASP A 8 -9.81 10.95 16.93
CA ASP A 8 -8.88 10.84 15.82
C ASP A 8 -7.67 9.97 16.16
N LEU A 9 -7.14 10.11 17.37
CA LEU A 9 -6.05 9.28 17.87
C LEU A 9 -6.48 7.82 17.98
N VAL A 10 -7.64 7.55 18.56
CA VAL A 10 -8.18 6.18 18.69
C VAL A 10 -8.40 5.54 17.33
N GLN A 11 -8.98 6.26 16.36
CA GLN A 11 -9.16 5.74 15.00
C GLN A 11 -7.81 5.46 14.31
N LEU A 12 -6.84 6.36 14.47
CA LEU A 12 -5.49 6.14 13.93
C LEU A 12 -4.85 4.89 14.53
N SER A 13 -4.89 4.74 15.86
CA SER A 13 -4.37 3.56 16.57
C SER A 13 -5.05 2.27 16.12
N LEU A 14 -6.36 2.31 15.84
CA LEU A 14 -7.10 1.16 15.33
C LEU A 14 -6.63 0.75 13.93
N PHE A 15 -6.43 1.71 13.01
CA PHE A 15 -5.85 1.41 11.70
C PHE A 15 -4.42 0.88 11.80
N VAL A 16 -3.60 1.44 12.70
CA VAL A 16 -2.24 0.93 12.98
C VAL A 16 -2.30 -0.52 13.48
N ALA A 17 -3.19 -0.82 14.43
CA ALA A 17 -3.35 -2.16 14.96
C ALA A 17 -3.78 -3.16 13.87
N ILE A 18 -4.71 -2.78 12.98
CA ILE A 18 -5.11 -3.61 11.83
C ILE A 18 -3.92 -3.84 10.90
N ILE A 19 -3.14 -2.80 10.57
CA ILE A 19 -1.97 -2.92 9.70
C ILE A 19 -0.94 -3.88 10.29
N VAL A 20 -0.64 -3.74 11.59
CA VAL A 20 0.32 -4.61 12.29
C VAL A 20 -0.20 -6.05 12.36
N LEU A 21 -1.48 -6.24 12.67
CA LEU A 21 -2.10 -7.57 12.71
C LEU A 21 -2.01 -8.26 11.34
N LEU A 22 -2.36 -7.56 10.26
CA LEU A 22 -2.23 -8.10 8.90
C LEU A 22 -0.77 -8.40 8.54
N ALA A 23 0.17 -7.56 8.97
CA ALA A 23 1.59 -7.76 8.68
C ALA A 23 2.21 -8.95 9.42
N VAL A 24 1.76 -9.22 10.65
CA VAL A 24 2.25 -10.34 11.47
C VAL A 24 1.54 -11.64 11.12
N THR A 25 0.29 -11.59 10.66
CA THR A 25 -0.46 -12.79 10.30
C THR A 25 0.00 -13.34 8.94
N PRO A 26 0.58 -14.54 8.88
CA PRO A 26 1.01 -15.15 7.62
C PRO A 26 -0.18 -15.34 6.66
N PHE A 27 0.05 -15.16 5.36
CA PHE A 27 -0.95 -15.33 4.28
C PHE A 27 -2.15 -14.37 4.27
N LEU A 28 -2.27 -13.47 5.25
CA LEU A 28 -3.38 -12.50 5.32
C LEU A 28 -2.96 -11.12 4.80
N GLY A 29 -1.88 -10.55 5.33
CA GLY A 29 -1.39 -9.24 4.86
C GLY A 29 -0.44 -9.32 3.67
N TYR A 30 0.40 -10.36 3.64
CA TYR A 30 1.37 -10.64 2.59
C TYR A 30 1.16 -12.06 2.07
N ILE A 31 0.66 -12.19 0.84
CA ILE A 31 0.41 -13.48 0.18
C ILE A 31 1.60 -13.79 -0.73
N PRO A 32 2.42 -14.80 -0.44
CA PRO A 32 3.57 -15.15 -1.29
C PRO A 32 3.07 -15.74 -2.62
N LEU A 33 3.34 -15.04 -3.72
CA LEU A 33 3.00 -15.46 -5.08
C LEU A 33 4.29 -15.60 -5.88
N GLY A 34 4.91 -16.79 -5.80
CA GLY A 34 6.14 -17.13 -6.51
C GLY A 34 7.26 -16.12 -6.26
N PHE A 35 7.44 -15.18 -7.18
CA PHE A 35 8.52 -14.18 -7.18
C PHE A 35 8.22 -12.90 -6.37
N THR A 36 6.96 -12.61 -6.05
CA THR A 36 6.58 -11.39 -5.30
C THR A 36 5.47 -11.68 -4.28
N LYS A 37 5.29 -10.78 -3.32
CA LYS A 37 4.20 -10.89 -2.33
C LYS A 37 3.06 -9.96 -2.75
N ALA A 38 1.87 -10.52 -2.95
CA ALA A 38 0.65 -9.73 -3.04
C ALA A 38 0.31 -9.15 -1.66
N THR A 39 -0.25 -7.94 -1.62
CA THR A 39 -0.48 -7.21 -0.36
C THR A 39 -1.93 -6.79 -0.20
N ILE A 40 -2.49 -6.93 1.01
CA ILE A 40 -3.84 -6.40 1.35
C ILE A 40 -3.72 -5.22 2.33
N ILE A 41 -2.55 -5.04 2.96
CA ILE A 41 -2.28 -4.02 3.98
C ILE A 41 -2.47 -2.58 3.46
N HIS A 42 -2.30 -2.37 2.16
CA HIS A 42 -2.53 -1.06 1.57
C HIS A 42 -4.01 -0.62 1.66
N ILE A 43 -4.97 -1.54 1.79
CA ILE A 43 -6.41 -1.22 1.87
C ILE A 43 -6.76 -0.45 3.17
N PRO A 44 -6.40 -0.93 4.38
CA PRO A 44 -6.53 -0.13 5.60
C PRO A 44 -5.84 1.24 5.52
N VAL A 45 -4.68 1.34 4.87
CA VAL A 45 -3.98 2.62 4.66
C VAL A 45 -4.80 3.56 3.78
N ILE A 46 -5.33 3.06 2.66
CA ILE A 46 -6.19 3.81 1.75
C ILE A 46 -7.44 4.32 2.49
N ILE A 47 -8.17 3.43 3.17
CA ILE A 47 -9.38 3.78 3.91
C ILE A 47 -9.05 4.81 5.00
N GLY A 48 -7.99 4.56 5.77
CA GLY A 48 -7.51 5.48 6.80
C GLY A 48 -7.14 6.85 6.24
N SER A 49 -6.52 6.92 5.07
CA SER A 49 -6.20 8.21 4.41
C SER A 49 -7.45 9.00 4.02
N ILE A 50 -8.48 8.33 3.52
CA ILE A 50 -9.74 8.95 3.09
C ILE A 50 -10.54 9.45 4.31
N VAL A 51 -10.56 8.67 5.38
CA VAL A 51 -11.36 8.93 6.59
C VAL A 51 -10.68 9.92 7.55
N LEU A 52 -9.36 9.84 7.69
CA LEU A 52 -8.59 10.61 8.69
C LEU A 52 -7.79 11.77 8.09
N GLY A 53 -7.61 11.79 6.77
CA GLY A 53 -6.86 12.79 6.01
C GLY A 53 -5.44 12.36 5.62
N SER A 54 -4.85 13.08 4.66
CA SER A 54 -3.55 12.74 4.05
C SER A 54 -2.38 12.67 5.03
N LYS A 55 -2.32 13.52 6.06
CA LYS A 55 -1.22 13.50 7.05
C LYS A 55 -1.20 12.19 7.86
N LYS A 56 -2.38 11.77 8.32
CA LYS A 56 -2.55 10.50 9.06
C LYS A 56 -2.44 9.30 8.14
N GLY A 57 -2.95 9.41 6.91
CA GLY A 57 -2.74 8.42 5.86
C GLY A 57 -1.26 8.19 5.55
N ALA A 58 -0.46 9.27 5.42
CA ALA A 58 0.98 9.19 5.23
C ALA A 58 1.68 8.45 6.39
N PHE A 59 1.25 8.71 7.63
CA PHE A 59 1.75 7.98 8.80
C PHE A 59 1.37 6.49 8.76
N LEU A 60 0.13 6.15 8.41
CA LEU A 60 -0.28 4.76 8.20
C LEU A 60 0.53 4.09 7.09
N GLY A 61 0.83 4.82 6.02
CA GLY A 61 1.74 4.40 4.95
C GLY A 61 3.16 4.16 5.44
N PHE A 62 3.68 5.01 6.32
CA PHE A 62 4.98 4.80 6.96
C PHE A 62 4.99 3.52 7.81
N VAL A 63 3.95 3.26 8.61
CA VAL A 63 3.81 2.02 9.38
C VAL A 63 3.75 0.80 8.46
N PHE A 64 3.04 0.90 7.33
CA PHE A 64 3.04 -0.14 6.31
C PHE A 64 4.45 -0.36 5.73
N GLY A 65 5.19 0.70 5.40
CA GLY A 65 6.61 0.59 4.99
C GLY A 65 7.48 -0.10 6.05
N LEU A 66 7.33 0.28 7.32
CA LEU A 66 8.09 -0.34 8.41
C LEU A 66 7.79 -1.84 8.55
N THR A 67 6.51 -2.21 8.53
CA THR A 67 6.13 -3.63 8.58
C THR A 67 6.59 -4.40 7.36
N SER A 68 6.62 -3.78 6.17
CA SER A 68 7.16 -4.38 4.94
C SER A 68 8.67 -4.61 5.03
N LEU A 69 9.43 -3.69 5.62
CA LEU A 69 10.87 -3.82 5.88
C LEU A 69 11.15 -4.99 6.84
N LEU A 70 10.42 -5.04 7.95
CA LEU A 70 10.54 -6.12 8.93
C LEU A 70 10.18 -7.46 8.29
N ASN A 71 9.09 -7.53 7.53
CA ASN A 71 8.70 -8.76 6.84
C ASN A 71 9.74 -9.21 5.81
N ALA A 72 10.33 -8.28 5.04
CA ALA A 72 11.40 -8.60 4.09
C ALA A 72 12.70 -9.06 4.76
N THR A 73 12.93 -8.68 6.03
CA THR A 73 14.12 -9.05 6.79
C THR A 73 13.96 -10.41 7.48
N PHE A 74 12.80 -10.67 8.10
CA PHE A 74 12.55 -11.88 8.88
C PHE A 74 11.90 -13.02 8.09
N ASN A 75 11.17 -12.73 7.02
CA ASN A 75 10.53 -13.72 6.14
C ASN A 75 10.96 -13.49 4.69
N PRO A 76 12.24 -13.66 4.36
CA PRO A 76 12.77 -13.25 3.06
C PRO A 76 12.27 -14.13 1.91
N THR A 77 12.06 -13.50 0.76
CA THR A 77 11.91 -14.12 -0.56
C THR A 77 13.15 -13.79 -1.40
N PRO A 78 13.39 -14.46 -2.54
CA PRO A 78 14.53 -14.16 -3.41
C PRO A 78 14.64 -12.68 -3.81
N THR A 79 13.50 -11.98 -3.87
CA THR A 79 13.38 -10.56 -4.22
C THR A 79 13.41 -9.60 -3.02
N SER A 80 13.59 -10.09 -1.79
CA SER A 80 13.54 -9.28 -0.57
C SER A 80 14.66 -8.26 -0.42
N PHE A 81 15.77 -8.43 -1.14
CA PHE A 81 16.87 -7.45 -1.17
C PHE A 81 16.40 -6.07 -1.68
N ALA A 82 15.35 -6.03 -2.52
CA ALA A 82 14.75 -4.78 -3.00
C ALA A 82 13.94 -4.02 -1.93
N PHE A 83 13.63 -4.66 -0.79
CA PHE A 83 12.80 -4.10 0.28
C PHE A 83 13.50 -4.02 1.64
N SER A 84 14.65 -4.69 1.80
CA SER A 84 15.48 -4.59 3.00
C SER A 84 16.96 -4.43 2.66
N PRO A 85 17.66 -3.42 3.20
CA PRO A 85 19.10 -3.28 3.05
C PRO A 85 19.89 -4.34 3.82
N PHE A 86 19.25 -4.99 4.80
CA PHE A 86 19.88 -5.98 5.67
C PHE A 86 19.85 -7.39 5.10
N TYR A 87 19.13 -7.60 4.00
CA TYR A 87 19.02 -8.89 3.36
C TYR A 87 19.87 -8.94 2.09
N SER A 88 20.53 -10.08 1.91
CA SER A 88 21.32 -10.36 0.73
C SER A 88 20.98 -11.75 0.19
N PHE A 89 20.94 -11.85 -1.13
CA PHE A 89 20.64 -13.08 -1.84
C PHE A 89 21.55 -13.20 -3.06
N ALA A 90 22.16 -14.37 -3.24
CA ALA A 90 23.03 -14.67 -4.39
C ALA A 90 24.12 -13.61 -4.68
N GLY A 91 24.77 -13.06 -3.64
CA GLY A 91 25.83 -12.05 -3.78
C GLY A 91 25.34 -10.61 -4.01
N VAL A 92 24.02 -10.40 -4.10
CA VAL A 92 23.40 -9.08 -4.15
C VAL A 92 23.00 -8.65 -2.74
N ASN A 93 23.51 -7.51 -2.28
CA ASN A 93 23.08 -6.87 -1.05
C ASN A 93 22.00 -5.81 -1.34
N GLY A 94 21.01 -5.71 -0.46
CA GLY A 94 20.16 -4.53 -0.39
C GLY A 94 20.99 -3.27 -0.09
N ASN A 95 20.50 -2.12 -0.50
CA ASN A 95 21.20 -0.84 -0.34
C ASN A 95 20.22 0.24 0.15
N PHE A 96 20.65 1.51 0.20
CA PHE A 96 19.77 2.61 0.61
C PHE A 96 18.49 2.72 -0.25
N TRP A 97 18.55 2.36 -1.53
CA TRP A 97 17.37 2.31 -2.41
C TRP A 97 16.33 1.28 -1.96
N SER A 98 16.72 0.22 -1.25
CA SER A 98 15.77 -0.74 -0.67
C SER A 98 14.83 -0.07 0.35
N LEU A 99 15.37 0.87 1.14
CA LEU A 99 14.55 1.67 2.07
C LEU A 99 13.63 2.62 1.32
N VAL A 100 14.14 3.27 0.25
CA VAL A 100 13.34 4.18 -0.59
C VAL A 100 12.17 3.41 -1.22
N ILE A 101 12.43 2.25 -1.82
CA ILE A 101 11.40 1.37 -2.42
C ILE A 101 10.39 0.93 -1.37
N CYS A 102 10.84 0.65 -0.14
CA CYS A 102 9.98 0.19 0.93
C CYS A 102 9.07 1.30 1.48
N PHE A 103 9.58 2.51 1.70
CA PHE A 103 8.83 3.58 2.35
C PHE A 103 8.11 4.52 1.39
N VAL A 104 8.73 4.94 0.28
CA VAL A 104 8.18 6.01 -0.57
C VAL A 104 6.85 5.62 -1.21
N PRO A 105 6.71 4.47 -1.90
CA PRO A 105 5.42 4.04 -2.45
C PRO A 105 4.36 3.89 -1.35
N ARG A 106 4.74 3.38 -0.17
CA ARG A 106 3.81 3.08 0.93
C ARG A 106 3.27 4.35 1.57
N ILE A 107 4.10 5.37 1.73
CA ILE A 107 3.67 6.69 2.19
C ILE A 107 2.76 7.34 1.14
N LEU A 108 3.08 7.23 -0.15
CA LEU A 108 2.26 7.78 -1.23
C LEU A 108 0.90 7.11 -1.35
N VAL A 109 0.78 5.81 -1.06
CA VAL A 109 -0.51 5.10 -0.92
C VAL A 109 -1.36 5.72 0.19
N GLY A 110 -0.76 6.32 1.21
CA GLY A 110 -1.45 7.06 2.26
C GLY A 110 -1.84 8.50 1.88
N ILE A 111 -1.43 9.00 0.72
CA ILE A 111 -1.61 10.39 0.31
C ILE A 111 -2.47 10.49 -0.95
N VAL A 112 -2.13 9.72 -1.98
CA VAL A 112 -2.78 9.77 -3.31
C VAL A 112 -4.30 9.51 -3.23
N PRO A 113 -4.80 8.46 -2.54
CA PRO A 113 -6.24 8.18 -2.49
C PRO A 113 -7.06 9.31 -1.88
N PHE A 114 -6.52 10.00 -0.88
CA PHE A 114 -7.19 11.13 -0.25
C PHE A 114 -7.42 12.27 -1.26
N TYR A 115 -6.39 12.64 -2.03
CA TYR A 115 -6.51 13.70 -3.03
C TYR A 115 -7.38 13.28 -4.21
N VAL A 116 -7.27 12.03 -4.67
CA VAL A 116 -8.11 11.44 -5.72
C VAL A 116 -9.58 11.49 -5.30
N TYR A 117 -9.90 11.01 -4.09
CA TYR A 117 -11.26 11.05 -3.56
C TYR A 117 -11.79 12.48 -3.47
N ARG A 118 -11.01 13.44 -2.94
CA ARG A 118 -11.44 14.84 -2.80
C ARG A 118 -11.70 15.50 -4.15
N ALA A 119 -10.83 15.27 -5.14
CA ALA A 119 -10.98 15.81 -6.49
C ALA A 119 -12.21 15.24 -7.20
N LEU A 120 -12.40 13.91 -7.15
CA LEU A 120 -13.54 13.24 -7.80
C LEU A 120 -14.86 13.56 -7.12
N LYS A 121 -14.87 13.65 -5.78
CA LYS A 121 -16.05 14.08 -5.04
C LYS A 121 -16.47 15.49 -5.44
N SER A 122 -15.51 16.39 -5.61
CA SER A 122 -15.78 17.77 -6.05
C SER A 122 -16.30 17.86 -7.48
N LYS A 123 -15.89 16.96 -8.38
CA LYS A 123 -16.27 16.98 -9.81
C LYS A 123 -17.53 16.17 -10.14
N ILE A 124 -17.69 14.99 -9.54
CA ILE A 124 -18.73 14.02 -9.91
C ILE A 124 -19.89 14.03 -8.90
N GLY A 125 -19.65 14.45 -7.65
CA GLY A 125 -20.66 14.46 -6.58
C GLY A 125 -21.09 13.07 -6.05
N LYS A 126 -20.74 11.98 -6.75
CA LYS A 126 -21.08 10.61 -6.35
C LYS A 126 -19.96 9.97 -5.51
N ASP A 127 -20.21 9.85 -4.20
CA ASP A 127 -19.27 9.23 -3.25
C ASP A 127 -18.87 7.81 -3.66
N SER A 128 -19.79 7.01 -4.23
CA SER A 128 -19.47 5.64 -4.63
C SER A 128 -18.37 5.57 -5.69
N VAL A 129 -18.44 6.44 -6.71
CA VAL A 129 -17.44 6.47 -7.79
C VAL A 129 -16.12 7.00 -7.27
N ALA A 130 -16.15 8.10 -6.50
CA ALA A 130 -14.95 8.71 -5.94
C ALA A 130 -14.17 7.74 -5.03
N LEU A 131 -14.86 6.96 -4.19
CA LEU A 131 -14.24 5.97 -3.30
C LEU A 131 -13.65 4.78 -4.04
N THR A 132 -14.36 4.26 -5.05
CA THR A 132 -13.88 3.13 -5.85
C THR A 132 -12.61 3.50 -6.60
N VAL A 133 -12.61 4.64 -7.28
CA VAL A 133 -11.45 5.13 -8.03
C VAL A 133 -10.29 5.46 -7.09
N ALA A 134 -10.55 6.04 -5.91
CA ALA A 134 -9.50 6.28 -4.92
C ALA A 134 -8.85 4.97 -4.44
N GLY A 135 -9.65 3.91 -4.23
CA GLY A 135 -9.16 2.57 -3.91
C GLY A 135 -8.25 1.99 -4.99
N VAL A 136 -8.71 2.03 -6.24
CA VAL A 136 -7.93 1.57 -7.41
C VAL A 136 -6.64 2.37 -7.56
N CYS A 137 -6.70 3.71 -7.52
CA CYS A 137 -5.52 4.56 -7.63
C CYS A 137 -4.52 4.31 -6.50
N GLY A 138 -4.99 4.06 -5.27
CA GLY A 138 -4.12 3.72 -4.15
C GLY A 138 -3.35 2.42 -4.37
N SER A 139 -4.05 1.36 -4.80
CA SER A 139 -3.41 0.07 -5.09
C SER A 139 -2.42 0.18 -6.26
N LEU A 140 -2.82 0.83 -7.37
CA LEU A 140 -1.94 1.05 -8.51
C LEU A 140 -0.71 1.91 -8.15
N THR A 141 -0.85 2.90 -7.28
CA THR A 141 0.28 3.71 -6.79
C THR A 141 1.34 2.82 -6.14
N ASN A 142 0.94 1.83 -5.34
CA ASN A 142 1.88 0.88 -4.74
C ASN A 142 2.58 0.07 -5.84
N THR A 143 1.80 -0.64 -6.66
CA THR A 143 2.33 -1.61 -7.63
C THR A 143 3.22 -0.94 -8.67
N VAL A 144 2.75 0.15 -9.29
CA VAL A 144 3.49 0.84 -10.35
C VAL A 144 4.78 1.45 -9.80
N LEU A 145 4.73 2.15 -8.66
CA LEU A 145 5.92 2.80 -8.10
C LEU A 145 6.94 1.78 -7.60
N VAL A 146 6.50 0.72 -6.93
CA VAL A 146 7.40 -0.34 -6.45
C VAL A 146 8.13 -0.97 -7.62
N LEU A 147 7.42 -1.40 -8.65
CA LEU A 147 8.04 -2.07 -9.80
C LEU A 147 8.89 -1.12 -10.63
N SER A 148 8.48 0.13 -10.78
CA SER A 148 9.30 1.15 -11.46
C SER A 148 10.62 1.40 -10.73
N LEU A 149 10.58 1.56 -9.40
CA LEU A 149 11.79 1.78 -8.62
C LEU A 149 12.68 0.52 -8.59
N ILE A 150 12.10 -0.68 -8.58
CA ILE A 150 12.86 -1.93 -8.73
C ILE A 150 13.57 -1.95 -10.08
N TYR A 151 12.88 -1.59 -11.16
CA TYR A 151 13.49 -1.56 -12.50
C TYR A 151 14.69 -0.61 -12.57
N PHE A 152 14.54 0.61 -12.06
CA PHE A 152 15.61 1.62 -12.13
C PHE A 152 16.76 1.39 -11.13
N CYS A 153 16.47 0.93 -9.91
CA CYS A 153 17.47 0.82 -8.86
C CYS A 153 18.08 -0.58 -8.72
N PHE A 154 17.31 -1.61 -9.09
CA PHE A 154 17.66 -3.03 -8.87
C PHE A 154 17.47 -3.92 -10.10
N GLY A 155 17.21 -3.35 -11.28
CA GLY A 155 16.74 -4.15 -12.42
C GLY A 155 17.73 -5.24 -12.85
N GLN A 156 19.03 -4.94 -12.90
CA GLN A 156 20.05 -5.94 -13.25
C GLN A 156 20.12 -7.06 -12.21
N GLN A 157 20.08 -6.72 -10.92
CA GLN A 157 20.11 -7.72 -9.86
C GLN A 157 18.83 -8.55 -9.82
N TYR A 158 17.68 -7.93 -10.07
CA TYR A 158 16.39 -8.60 -10.13
C TYR A 158 16.31 -9.57 -11.31
N ALA A 159 16.82 -9.18 -12.48
CA ALA A 159 16.92 -10.03 -13.66
C ALA A 159 17.82 -11.25 -13.39
N ALA A 160 19.00 -11.04 -12.81
CA ALA A 160 19.95 -12.10 -12.46
C ALA A 160 19.36 -13.12 -11.47
N VAL A 161 18.66 -12.65 -10.42
CA VAL A 161 18.02 -13.52 -9.43
C VAL A 161 16.79 -14.24 -9.99
N SER A 162 16.09 -13.61 -10.93
CA SER A 162 14.92 -14.22 -11.59
C SER A 162 15.31 -15.20 -12.71
N GLY A 163 16.59 -15.26 -13.08
CA GLY A 163 17.08 -16.10 -14.19
C GLY A 163 16.58 -15.62 -15.56
N VAL A 164 16.29 -14.33 -15.70
CA VAL A 164 15.73 -13.73 -16.93
C VAL A 164 16.68 -12.65 -17.45
N ASP A 165 16.81 -12.53 -18.76
CA ASP A 165 17.56 -11.43 -19.37
C ASP A 165 16.97 -10.06 -19.02
N TYR A 166 17.82 -9.06 -18.87
CA TYR A 166 17.40 -7.69 -18.55
C TYR A 166 16.41 -7.11 -19.59
N SER A 167 16.52 -7.52 -20.85
CA SER A 167 15.59 -7.13 -21.93
C SER A 167 14.17 -7.68 -21.72
N ALA A 168 14.03 -8.85 -21.09
CA ALA A 168 12.75 -9.48 -20.79
C ALA A 168 12.19 -9.06 -19.41
N LEU A 169 12.99 -8.40 -18.58
CA LEU A 169 12.59 -7.93 -17.25
C LEU A 169 11.34 -7.06 -17.29
N VAL A 170 11.23 -6.14 -18.25
CA VAL A 170 10.04 -5.28 -18.40
C VAL A 170 8.78 -6.12 -18.62
N GLY A 171 8.88 -7.18 -19.45
CA GLY A 171 7.77 -8.11 -19.68
C GLY A 171 7.37 -8.88 -18.42
N VAL A 172 8.35 -9.33 -17.64
CA VAL A 172 8.12 -10.02 -16.36
C VAL A 172 7.44 -9.09 -15.36
N LEU A 173 7.95 -7.86 -15.18
CA LEU A 173 7.36 -6.87 -14.28
C LEU A 173 5.93 -6.51 -14.69
N MET A 174 5.68 -6.35 -16.00
CA MET A 174 4.32 -6.14 -16.53
C MET A 174 3.40 -7.34 -16.28
N GLY A 175 3.93 -8.57 -16.37
CA GLY A 175 3.21 -9.79 -15.99
C GLY A 175 2.81 -9.79 -14.52
N VAL A 176 3.72 -9.36 -13.62
CA VAL A 176 3.43 -9.20 -12.19
C VAL A 176 2.35 -8.15 -11.96
N VAL A 177 2.37 -7.01 -12.68
CA VAL A 177 1.28 -6.01 -12.64
C VAL A 177 -0.06 -6.64 -13.07
N GLY A 178 -0.06 -7.41 -14.15
CA GLY A 178 -1.28 -8.03 -14.68
C GLY A 178 -1.90 -9.06 -13.74
N ILE A 179 -1.07 -9.96 -13.21
CA ILE A 179 -1.51 -11.10 -12.40
C ILE A 179 -1.84 -10.67 -10.96
N ASN A 180 -1.05 -9.76 -10.37
CA ASN A 180 -1.20 -9.36 -8.97
C ASN A 180 -1.83 -7.98 -8.83
N GLY A 181 -1.35 -7.01 -9.61
CA GLY A 181 -1.78 -5.61 -9.51
C GLY A 181 -3.25 -5.39 -9.88
N ILE A 182 -3.76 -6.06 -10.92
CA ILE A 182 -5.17 -5.90 -11.35
C ILE A 182 -6.14 -6.46 -10.29
N PRO A 183 -6.01 -7.72 -9.83
CA PRO A 183 -6.89 -8.23 -8.78
C PRO A 183 -6.81 -7.42 -7.48
N GLU A 184 -5.60 -7.01 -7.06
CA GLU A 184 -5.43 -6.14 -5.89
C GLU A 184 -6.17 -4.82 -6.05
N ALA A 185 -6.07 -4.17 -7.21
CA ALA A 185 -6.73 -2.90 -7.46
C ALA A 185 -8.27 -3.02 -7.45
N ILE A 186 -8.81 -4.10 -8.01
CA ILE A 186 -10.26 -4.38 -7.99
C ILE A 186 -10.72 -4.58 -6.55
N VAL A 187 -10.05 -5.45 -5.80
CA VAL A 187 -10.37 -5.72 -4.39
C VAL A 187 -10.26 -4.45 -3.54
N ALA A 188 -9.21 -3.66 -3.75
CA ALA A 188 -9.03 -2.38 -3.07
C ALA A 188 -10.14 -1.38 -3.40
N GLY A 189 -10.57 -1.28 -4.66
CA GLY A 189 -11.69 -0.43 -5.07
C GLY A 189 -13.00 -0.81 -4.37
N VAL A 190 -13.34 -2.10 -4.39
CA VAL A 190 -14.58 -2.62 -3.79
C VAL A 190 -14.57 -2.45 -2.28
N LEU A 191 -13.49 -2.84 -1.59
CA LEU A 191 -13.39 -2.71 -0.13
C LEU A 191 -13.33 -1.26 0.32
N THR A 192 -12.63 -0.40 -0.42
CA THR A 192 -12.61 1.04 -0.11
C THR A 192 -14.01 1.62 -0.22
N LEU A 193 -14.76 1.28 -1.27
CA LEU A 193 -16.17 1.69 -1.39
C LEU A 193 -17.01 1.19 -0.22
N ALA A 194 -16.98 -0.11 0.06
CA ALA A 194 -17.82 -0.73 1.08
C ALA A 194 -17.57 -0.16 2.49
N VAL A 195 -16.30 -0.03 2.86
CA VAL A 195 -15.92 0.36 4.22
C VAL A 195 -15.88 1.88 4.38
N ALA A 196 -15.21 2.61 3.48
CA ALA A 196 -15.04 4.06 3.65
C ALA A 196 -16.37 4.81 3.55
N LYS A 197 -17.32 4.33 2.73
CA LYS A 197 -18.66 4.95 2.63
C LYS A 197 -19.40 4.90 3.96
N VAL A 198 -19.35 3.76 4.65
CA VAL A 198 -19.98 3.59 5.97
C VAL A 198 -19.29 4.47 7.02
N LEU A 199 -17.96 4.44 7.06
CA LEU A 199 -17.17 5.24 8.01
C LEU A 199 -17.39 6.75 7.84
N LEU A 200 -17.42 7.24 6.59
CA LEU A 200 -17.69 8.64 6.29
C LEU A 200 -19.10 9.07 6.67
N LYS A 201 -20.10 8.20 6.47
CA LYS A 201 -21.49 8.47 6.90
C LYS A 201 -21.58 8.57 8.42
N TYR A 202 -20.91 7.67 9.13
CA TYR A 202 -20.87 7.69 10.60
C TYR A 202 -20.16 8.93 11.14
N GLN A 203 -19.00 9.32 10.58
CA GLN A 203 -18.31 10.55 11.01
C GLN A 203 -19.16 11.81 10.80
N LYS A 204 -19.88 11.92 9.68
CA LYS A 204 -20.79 13.06 9.45
C LYS A 204 -21.93 13.12 10.49
N HIS A 205 -22.50 11.96 10.83
CA HIS A 205 -23.56 11.87 11.83
C HIS A 205 -23.05 12.25 13.24
N VAL A 206 -21.82 11.84 13.59
CA VAL A 206 -21.18 12.20 14.86
C VAL A 206 -20.74 13.66 14.92
N ALA A 207 -20.41 14.29 13.78
CA ALA A 207 -19.99 15.69 13.69
C ALA A 207 -21.15 16.69 13.64
N SER A 208 -22.39 16.23 13.45
CA SER A 208 -23.62 17.03 13.47
C SER A 208 -24.48 16.61 14.67
N PRO A 209 -24.08 16.90 15.92
CA PRO A 209 -25.02 16.81 17.02
C PRO A 209 -26.11 17.87 16.81
N ALA A 210 -27.36 17.44 16.95
CA ALA A 210 -28.54 18.29 16.98
C ALA A 210 -28.43 19.41 18.03
#